data_AF-A0A2V5NFP8-F1
#
_entry.id   AF-A0A2V5NFP8-F1
#
_cell.length_a   1.000
_cell.length_b   1.000
_cell.length_c   1.000
_cell.angle_alpha   90.00
_cell.angle_beta   90.00
_cell.angle_gamma   90.00
#
_symmetry.space_group_name_H-M   'P 1'
#
loop_
_entity.id
_entity.type
_entity.pdbx_description
1 polymer ?
#
loop_
_entity_poly.entity_id
_entity_poly.type
_entity_poly.pdbx_seq_one_letter_code
_entity_poly.pdbx_strand_id
1 'polypeptide(L)'
;MRLSLRIAAGLAVVALIATAWLKYYREGASERAASAAAAAKSAESEQTNPRPLRYSQNPPVIGTSSLGLANAANSMSAANATNSPNPSADSAEWEGQIDNILADESNDDVQKSGKLLALMPKLPPDGQVEAITHAANLLDDDNYRPLSQIITNALVAEDVLDVLMSDLANRTNALKFPTFLQIARQEKHPMADEAKNLLELYLDEDHGTDWAAWDNAIKDWLKEEREGTIPPDNNF
;
A
#
# COMPACT_ATOMS: atom_id res chain seq x y z
N MET A 1 17.34 -15.87 -42.05
CA MET A 1 18.14 -14.69 -41.67
C MET A 1 17.27 -13.45 -41.38
N ARG A 2 16.14 -13.64 -40.68
CA ARG A 2 15.21 -12.56 -40.23
C ARG A 2 14.84 -12.72 -38.74
N LEU A 3 15.66 -13.44 -37.98
CA LEU A 3 15.41 -13.73 -36.56
C LEU A 3 16.21 -12.80 -35.63
N SER A 4 17.25 -12.14 -36.15
CA SER A 4 18.21 -11.37 -35.35
C SER A 4 17.85 -9.90 -35.14
N LEU A 5 16.72 -9.42 -35.68
CA LEU A 5 16.33 -8.00 -35.61
C LEU A 5 15.19 -7.70 -34.63
N ARG A 6 14.52 -8.73 -34.08
CA ARG A 6 13.45 -8.56 -33.06
C ARG A 6 13.96 -8.56 -31.62
N ILE A 7 15.16 -9.08 -31.38
CA ILE A 7 15.74 -9.22 -30.03
C ILE A 7 16.31 -7.90 -29.51
N ALA A 8 16.78 -7.00 -30.39
CA ALA A 8 17.40 -5.74 -29.98
C ALA A 8 16.38 -4.61 -29.67
N ALA A 9 15.13 -4.73 -30.13
CA ALA A 9 14.11 -3.69 -29.90
C ALA A 9 13.35 -3.88 -28.56
N GLY A 10 13.19 -5.11 -28.07
CA GLY A 10 12.46 -5.40 -26.82
C GLY A 10 13.19 -4.95 -25.56
N LEU A 11 14.52 -5.16 -25.49
CA LEU A 11 15.32 -4.81 -24.32
C LEU A 11 15.39 -3.29 -24.04
N ALA A 12 15.31 -2.46 -25.08
CA ALA A 12 15.31 -1.00 -24.92
C ALA A 12 13.98 -0.46 -24.38
N VAL A 13 12.86 -1.13 -24.67
CA VAL A 13 11.53 -0.70 -24.21
C VAL A 13 11.30 -1.07 -22.75
N VAL A 14 11.75 -2.26 -22.31
CA VAL A 14 11.58 -2.71 -20.91
C VAL A 14 12.41 -1.86 -19.93
N ALA A 15 13.64 -1.48 -20.29
CA ALA A 15 14.46 -0.58 -19.47
C ALA A 15 13.86 0.84 -19.37
N LEU A 16 13.19 1.31 -20.42
CA LEU A 16 12.49 2.60 -20.41
C LEU A 16 11.19 2.55 -19.60
N ILE A 17 10.48 1.41 -19.60
CA ILE A 17 9.27 1.22 -18.79
C ILE A 17 9.62 1.11 -17.31
N ALA A 18 10.64 0.34 -16.92
CA ALA A 18 11.06 0.22 -15.52
C ALA A 18 11.59 1.55 -14.94
N THR A 19 12.31 2.34 -15.73
CA THR A 19 12.77 3.67 -15.31
C THR A 19 11.64 4.70 -15.28
N ALA A 20 10.67 4.62 -16.19
CA ALA A 20 9.46 5.43 -16.15
C ALA A 20 8.56 5.06 -14.96
N TRP A 21 8.42 3.78 -14.63
CA TRP A 21 7.67 3.27 -13.48
C TRP A 21 8.30 3.70 -12.15
N LEU A 22 9.61 3.54 -11.98
CA LEU A 22 10.31 3.98 -10.77
C LEU A 22 10.25 5.50 -10.57
N LYS A 23 10.25 6.27 -11.68
CA LYS A 23 10.10 7.74 -11.64
C LYS A 23 8.66 8.16 -11.33
N TYR A 24 7.67 7.48 -11.90
CA TYR A 24 6.25 7.72 -11.65
C TYR A 24 5.87 7.44 -10.18
N TYR A 25 6.34 6.34 -9.60
CA TYR A 25 6.11 6.04 -8.17
C TYR A 25 6.77 7.07 -7.25
N ARG A 26 7.98 7.53 -7.58
CA ARG A 26 8.70 8.53 -6.80
C ARG A 26 8.07 9.93 -6.86
N GLU A 27 7.53 10.32 -8.02
CA GLU A 27 6.86 11.62 -8.22
C GLU A 27 5.46 11.61 -7.60
N GLY A 28 4.67 10.54 -7.79
CA GLY A 28 3.33 10.39 -7.19
C GLY A 28 3.33 10.30 -5.65
N ALA A 29 4.33 9.62 -5.07
CA ALA A 29 4.51 9.60 -3.61
C ALA A 29 4.83 11.00 -3.05
N SER A 30 5.58 11.83 -3.80
CA SER A 30 5.91 13.19 -3.39
C SER A 30 4.72 14.15 -3.47
N GLU A 31 3.83 13.99 -4.46
CA GLU A 31 2.62 14.79 -4.59
C GLU A 31 1.55 14.39 -3.57
N ARG A 32 1.43 13.09 -3.25
CA ARG A 32 0.57 12.61 -2.15
C ARG A 32 1.08 13.09 -0.79
N ALA A 33 2.40 13.08 -0.56
CA ALA A 33 3.00 13.64 0.65
C ALA A 33 2.84 15.18 0.72
N ALA A 34 2.96 15.89 -0.40
CA ALA A 34 2.75 17.34 -0.46
C ALA A 34 1.28 17.73 -0.29
N SER A 35 0.34 16.94 -0.84
CA SER A 35 -1.10 17.11 -0.67
C SER A 35 -1.53 16.80 0.77
N ALA A 36 -1.00 15.74 1.38
CA ALA A 36 -1.21 15.43 2.80
C ALA A 36 -0.62 16.53 3.71
N ALA A 37 0.55 17.08 3.38
CA ALA A 37 1.13 18.21 4.09
C ALA A 37 0.33 19.51 3.90
N ALA A 38 -0.25 19.75 2.72
CA ALA A 38 -1.11 20.91 2.45
C ALA A 38 -2.48 20.79 3.13
N ALA A 39 -3.04 19.57 3.24
CA ALA A 39 -4.25 19.28 4.00
C ALA A 39 -4.02 19.48 5.51
N ALA A 40 -2.88 19.03 6.05
CA ALA A 40 -2.49 19.29 7.43
C ALA A 40 -2.30 20.78 7.72
N LYS A 41 -1.76 21.55 6.76
CA LYS A 41 -1.57 23.01 6.90
C LYS A 41 -2.87 23.82 6.78
N SER A 42 -3.89 23.27 6.11
CA SER A 42 -5.20 23.92 5.96
C SER A 42 -6.11 23.68 7.19
N ALA A 43 -5.94 22.54 7.87
CA ALA A 43 -6.68 22.20 9.08
C ALA A 43 -6.29 23.05 10.33
N GLU A 44 -5.16 23.77 10.29
CA GLU A 44 -4.70 24.61 11.42
C GLU A 44 -5.12 26.10 11.32
N SER A 45 -5.89 26.49 10.29
CA SER A 45 -6.30 27.90 10.10
C SER A 45 -7.78 28.22 10.36
N GLU A 46 -8.60 27.24 10.74
CA GLU A 46 -10.06 27.44 10.89
C GLU A 46 -10.58 27.42 12.34
N GLN A 47 -9.73 27.82 13.31
CA GLN A 47 -10.17 28.01 14.70
C GLN A 47 -9.68 29.32 15.30
N THR A 48 -10.09 30.47 14.76
CA THR A 48 -10.32 31.68 15.56
C THR A 48 -11.33 32.61 14.87
N ASN A 49 -12.61 32.49 15.20
CA ASN A 49 -13.49 33.66 15.10
C ASN A 49 -14.50 33.68 16.26
N PRO A 50 -14.28 34.52 17.29
CA PRO A 50 -15.24 34.67 18.37
C PRO A 50 -16.47 35.43 17.87
N ARG A 51 -17.61 34.78 18.05
CA ARG A 51 -18.97 35.31 17.86
C ARG A 51 -19.11 36.70 18.51
N PRO A 52 -19.50 37.78 17.78
CA PRO A 52 -19.67 39.09 18.39
C PRO A 52 -20.94 39.11 19.26
N LEU A 53 -20.76 39.39 20.55
CA LEU A 53 -21.85 39.72 21.46
C LEU A 53 -22.42 41.10 21.07
N ARG A 54 -23.72 41.13 20.78
CA ARG A 54 -24.49 42.38 20.65
C ARG A 54 -24.51 43.09 22.01
N TYR A 55 -23.93 44.30 22.07
CA TYR A 55 -24.11 45.21 23.20
C TYR A 55 -25.12 46.30 22.83
N SER A 56 -26.20 46.38 23.61
CA SER A 56 -27.21 47.43 23.55
C SER A 56 -26.70 48.67 24.28
N GLN A 57 -26.77 49.84 23.64
CA GLN A 57 -26.40 51.13 24.22
C GLN A 57 -27.55 51.72 25.06
N ASN A 58 -27.25 52.15 26.29
CA ASN A 58 -27.86 53.33 26.92
C ASN A 58 -26.95 53.88 28.04
N PRO A 59 -26.95 55.21 28.33
CA PRO A 59 -25.85 55.89 29.02
C PRO A 59 -26.22 56.34 30.47
N PRO A 60 -25.49 57.27 31.13
CA PRO A 60 -24.70 57.00 32.34
C PRO A 60 -25.32 57.56 33.64
N VAL A 61 -24.97 56.95 34.80
CA VAL A 61 -25.15 57.61 36.11
C VAL A 61 -23.84 57.54 36.90
N ILE A 62 -23.47 58.72 37.39
CA ILE A 62 -22.27 59.09 38.14
C ILE A 62 -22.28 58.47 39.54
N GLY A 63 -21.14 57.92 40.00
CA GLY A 63 -20.96 57.46 41.38
C GLY A 63 -19.51 57.12 41.68
N THR A 64 -18.99 57.70 42.76
CA THR A 64 -17.59 57.92 43.16
C THR A 64 -16.94 56.78 43.96
N SER A 65 -15.60 56.75 43.94
CA SER A 65 -14.66 56.11 44.90
C SER A 65 -14.55 54.58 44.82
N SER A 66 -13.40 53.91 44.97
CA SER A 66 -12.19 54.19 45.73
C SER A 66 -10.98 53.40 45.21
N LEU A 67 -9.79 53.96 45.40
CA LEU A 67 -8.45 53.36 45.25
C LEU A 67 -8.27 52.08 46.08
N GLY A 68 -7.57 51.11 45.50
CA GLY A 68 -7.04 49.94 46.19
C GLY A 68 -5.84 49.36 45.45
N LEU A 69 -4.63 49.78 45.86
CA LEU A 69 -3.37 49.08 45.61
C LEU A 69 -3.37 47.75 46.37
N ALA A 70 -2.89 46.66 45.75
CA ALA A 70 -1.78 45.84 46.28
C ALA A 70 -1.55 44.55 45.48
N ASN A 71 -0.25 44.26 45.30
CA ASN A 71 0.42 42.96 45.24
C ASN A 71 0.09 41.97 44.11
N ALA A 72 0.99 41.07 43.70
CA ALA A 72 2.44 40.93 43.71
C ALA A 72 2.67 39.53 43.10
N ALA A 73 3.67 39.41 42.24
CA ALA A 73 4.44 38.21 41.93
C ALA A 73 3.70 36.86 41.75
N ASN A 74 3.67 36.36 40.52
CA ASN A 74 4.05 34.96 40.33
C ASN A 74 4.72 34.71 38.97
N SER A 75 5.91 34.13 39.08
CA SER A 75 6.81 33.64 38.05
C SER A 75 6.23 32.44 37.31
N MET A 76 6.28 32.43 35.98
CA MET A 76 6.28 31.20 35.19
C MET A 76 7.29 31.30 34.03
N SER A 77 8.30 30.44 34.15
CA SER A 77 9.23 30.05 33.11
C SER A 77 8.47 29.30 32.02
N ALA A 78 8.40 29.85 30.81
CA ALA A 78 7.91 29.16 29.63
C ALA A 78 9.12 28.62 28.85
N ALA A 79 9.55 27.41 29.21
CA ALA A 79 10.35 26.59 28.32
C ALA A 79 9.41 26.12 27.19
N ASN A 80 9.58 26.73 26.02
CA ASN A 80 8.88 26.38 24.79
C ASN A 80 9.49 25.07 24.25
N ALA A 81 8.98 23.93 24.72
CA ALA A 81 9.25 22.63 24.12
C ALA A 81 8.22 22.39 23.01
N THR A 82 8.70 22.45 21.77
CA THR A 82 7.99 22.02 20.57
C THR A 82 7.57 20.56 20.69
N ASN A 83 6.26 20.33 20.75
CA ASN A 83 5.66 19.00 20.60
C ASN A 83 5.88 18.50 19.17
N SER A 84 6.95 17.73 18.95
CA SER A 84 6.97 16.74 17.87
C SER A 84 6.12 15.54 18.31
N PRO A 85 5.28 14.95 17.43
CA PRO A 85 4.62 13.69 17.74
C PRO A 85 5.68 12.62 17.99
N ASN A 86 5.75 12.12 19.21
CA ASN A 86 6.52 10.93 19.54
C ASN A 86 5.86 9.75 18.79
N PRO A 87 6.58 8.92 18.00
CA PRO A 87 6.00 7.70 17.45
C PRO A 87 5.44 6.88 18.63
N SER A 88 4.14 6.65 18.59
CA SER A 88 3.37 6.08 19.70
C SER A 88 3.92 4.72 20.09
N ALA A 89 3.98 4.41 21.39
CA ALA A 89 4.46 3.13 21.92
C ALA A 89 3.79 1.90 21.27
N ASP A 90 2.61 2.08 20.67
CA ASP A 90 1.87 1.06 19.93
C ASP A 90 2.63 0.56 18.68
N SER A 91 3.49 1.37 18.04
CA SER A 91 4.24 0.90 16.84
C SER A 91 5.30 -0.14 17.20
N ALA A 92 6.07 0.13 18.25
CA ALA A 92 7.12 -0.76 18.74
C ALA A 92 6.56 -2.12 19.22
N GLU A 93 5.30 -2.18 19.67
CA GLU A 93 4.71 -3.42 20.16
C GLU A 93 4.40 -4.39 19.01
N TRP A 94 3.79 -3.92 17.91
CA TRP A 94 3.44 -4.82 16.81
C TRP A 94 4.66 -5.23 15.98
N GLU A 95 5.63 -4.33 15.79
CA GLU A 95 6.91 -4.63 15.13
C GLU A 95 7.60 -5.80 15.87
N GLY A 96 7.68 -5.70 17.21
CA GLY A 96 8.23 -6.76 18.04
C GLY A 96 7.49 -8.10 17.91
N GLN A 97 6.18 -8.11 17.65
CA GLN A 97 5.45 -9.36 17.41
C GLN A 97 5.83 -10.03 16.09
N ILE A 98 6.03 -9.25 15.03
CA ILE A 98 6.51 -9.75 13.73
C ILE A 98 7.94 -10.27 13.88
N ASP A 99 8.83 -9.47 14.47
CA ASP A 99 10.24 -9.85 14.69
C ASP A 99 10.37 -11.15 15.49
N ASN A 100 9.58 -11.30 16.56
CA ASN A 100 9.58 -12.52 17.36
C ASN A 100 9.15 -13.75 16.56
N ILE A 101 8.20 -13.61 15.62
CA ILE A 101 7.80 -14.72 14.73
C ILE A 101 8.94 -15.06 13.77
N LEU A 102 9.58 -14.05 13.18
CA LEU A 102 10.66 -14.23 12.20
C LEU A 102 11.93 -14.81 12.81
N ALA A 103 12.28 -14.39 14.03
CA ALA A 103 13.46 -14.82 14.76
C ALA A 103 13.32 -16.21 15.41
N ASP A 104 12.11 -16.78 15.49
CA ASP A 104 11.89 -18.09 16.10
C ASP A 104 12.44 -19.22 15.21
N GLU A 105 13.66 -19.67 15.52
CA GLU A 105 14.36 -20.76 14.83
C GLU A 105 13.69 -22.13 14.98
N SER A 106 12.70 -22.27 15.88
CA SER A 106 11.97 -23.53 16.03
C SER A 106 10.88 -23.76 14.97
N ASN A 107 10.55 -22.73 14.18
CA ASN A 107 9.57 -22.82 13.09
C ASN A 107 10.25 -22.78 11.72
N ASP A 108 9.71 -23.55 10.77
CA ASP A 108 10.04 -23.41 9.35
C ASP A 108 9.33 -22.20 8.71
N ASP A 109 9.67 -21.89 7.46
CA ASP A 109 9.17 -20.72 6.74
C ASP A 109 7.65 -20.77 6.52
N VAL A 110 7.09 -21.96 6.26
CA VAL A 110 5.64 -22.16 6.10
C VAL A 110 4.91 -21.88 7.42
N GLN A 111 5.46 -22.36 8.53
CA GLN A 111 4.93 -22.11 9.86
C GLN A 111 5.03 -20.63 10.26
N LYS A 112 6.16 -19.96 9.95
CA LYS A 112 6.33 -18.51 10.19
C LYS A 112 5.33 -17.70 9.38
N SER A 113 5.21 -17.97 8.08
CA SER A 113 4.22 -17.33 7.22
C SER A 113 2.80 -17.53 7.75
N GLY A 114 2.43 -18.76 8.12
CA GLY A 114 1.13 -19.05 8.73
C GLY A 114 0.85 -18.23 10.00
N LYS A 115 1.85 -18.02 10.84
CA LYS A 115 1.74 -17.16 12.04
C LYS A 115 1.58 -15.68 11.68
N LEU A 116 2.34 -15.17 10.71
CA LEU A 116 2.24 -13.79 10.23
C LEU A 116 0.85 -13.52 9.64
N LEU A 117 0.34 -14.42 8.80
CA LEU A 117 -1.00 -14.31 8.20
C LEU A 117 -2.11 -14.36 9.25
N ALA A 118 -1.96 -15.15 10.31
CA ALA A 118 -2.90 -15.19 11.42
C ALA A 118 -2.85 -13.92 12.31
N LEU A 119 -1.70 -13.25 12.36
CA LEU A 119 -1.51 -12.00 13.09
C LEU A 119 -2.07 -10.80 12.33
N MET A 120 -1.89 -10.78 11.00
CA MET A 120 -2.22 -9.66 10.10
C MET A 120 -3.55 -8.96 10.41
N PRO A 121 -4.72 -9.62 10.57
CA PRO A 121 -5.99 -8.92 10.78
C PRO A 121 -6.09 -8.11 12.08
N LYS A 122 -5.14 -8.29 13.00
CA LYS A 122 -5.06 -7.60 14.30
C LYS A 122 -4.08 -6.42 14.28
N LEU A 123 -3.29 -6.29 13.22
CA LEU A 123 -2.26 -5.27 13.09
C LEU A 123 -2.85 -3.95 12.59
N PRO A 124 -2.21 -2.81 12.93
CA PRO A 124 -2.49 -1.56 12.22
C PRO A 124 -2.11 -1.68 10.73
N PRO A 125 -2.58 -0.77 9.86
CA PRO A 125 -2.32 -0.84 8.42
C PRO A 125 -0.86 -1.10 8.03
N ASP A 126 0.09 -0.36 8.60
CA ASP A 126 1.52 -0.53 8.33
C ASP A 126 2.01 -1.94 8.71
N GLY A 127 1.56 -2.46 9.85
CA GLY A 127 1.91 -3.81 10.28
C GLY A 127 1.28 -4.90 9.41
N GLN A 128 0.10 -4.65 8.81
CA GLN A 128 -0.49 -5.58 7.83
C GLN A 128 0.39 -5.70 6.59
N VAL A 129 0.88 -4.57 6.07
CA VAL A 129 1.78 -4.49 4.91
C VAL A 129 3.10 -5.20 5.19
N GLU A 130 3.69 -4.99 6.37
CA GLU A 130 4.94 -5.65 6.76
C GLU A 130 4.75 -7.16 6.96
N ALA A 131 3.71 -7.57 7.67
CA ALA A 131 3.40 -8.99 7.87
C ALA A 131 3.16 -9.72 6.54
N ILE A 132 2.44 -9.11 5.58
CA ILE A 132 2.21 -9.74 4.28
C ILE A 132 3.48 -9.79 3.42
N THR A 133 4.33 -8.76 3.49
CA THR A 133 5.62 -8.74 2.78
C THR A 133 6.51 -9.89 3.24
N HIS A 134 6.64 -10.07 4.56
CA HIS A 134 7.42 -11.19 5.10
C HIS A 134 6.76 -12.55 4.80
N ALA A 135 5.45 -12.67 4.93
CA ALA A 135 4.74 -13.91 4.62
C ALA A 135 4.91 -14.33 3.15
N ALA A 136 4.91 -13.37 2.22
CA ALA A 136 5.14 -13.59 0.79
C ALA A 136 6.56 -14.08 0.49
N ASN A 137 7.57 -13.42 1.06
CA ASN A 137 8.98 -13.80 0.87
C ASN A 137 9.32 -15.20 1.42
N LEU A 138 8.57 -15.69 2.41
CA LEU A 138 8.79 -16.99 3.04
C LEU A 138 8.15 -18.16 2.28
N LEU A 139 7.09 -17.91 1.50
CA LEU A 139 6.38 -18.97 0.80
C LEU A 139 6.96 -19.18 -0.60
N ASP A 140 7.24 -20.43 -0.92
CA ASP A 140 7.47 -20.87 -2.29
C ASP A 140 6.14 -21.06 -3.05
N ASP A 141 6.25 -21.40 -4.32
CA ASP A 141 5.11 -21.56 -5.21
C ASP A 141 4.18 -22.71 -4.76
N ASP A 142 4.73 -23.81 -4.22
CA ASP A 142 3.95 -24.95 -3.74
C ASP A 142 3.10 -24.60 -2.50
N ASN A 143 3.56 -23.65 -1.69
CA ASN A 143 2.88 -23.19 -0.48
C ASN A 143 2.15 -21.85 -0.64
N TYR A 144 2.07 -21.29 -1.85
CA TYR A 144 1.56 -19.94 -2.11
C TYR A 144 0.04 -19.77 -1.91
N ARG A 145 -0.71 -20.87 -1.85
CA ARG A 145 -2.19 -20.86 -1.83
C ARG A 145 -2.82 -19.91 -0.81
N PRO A 146 -2.33 -19.76 0.43
CA PRO A 146 -2.90 -18.82 1.39
C PRO A 146 -2.86 -17.37 0.90
N LEU A 147 -1.79 -16.97 0.19
CA LEU A 147 -1.64 -15.62 -0.35
C LEU A 147 -2.55 -15.40 -1.56
N SER A 148 -2.72 -16.40 -2.43
CA SER A 148 -3.72 -16.37 -3.50
C SER A 148 -5.15 -16.16 -2.98
N GLN A 149 -5.48 -16.67 -1.79
CA GLN A 149 -6.79 -16.43 -1.17
C GLN A 149 -6.95 -15.00 -0.64
N ILE A 150 -5.86 -14.37 -0.20
CA ILE A 150 -5.87 -12.98 0.28
C ILE A 150 -5.95 -12.02 -0.92
N ILE A 151 -5.11 -12.20 -1.92
CA ILE A 151 -5.04 -11.30 -3.09
C ILE A 151 -6.33 -11.33 -3.94
N THR A 152 -7.11 -12.40 -3.87
CA THR A 152 -8.38 -12.52 -4.60
C THR A 152 -9.59 -12.00 -3.81
N ASN A 153 -9.38 -11.54 -2.58
CA ASN A 153 -10.41 -10.98 -1.71
C ASN A 153 -10.44 -9.46 -1.82
N ALA A 154 -11.44 -8.93 -2.52
CA ALA A 154 -11.65 -7.49 -2.74
C ALA A 154 -11.87 -6.65 -1.45
N LEU A 155 -12.03 -7.29 -0.28
CA LEU A 155 -12.20 -6.60 1.00
C LEU A 155 -10.87 -6.35 1.74
N VAL A 156 -9.76 -6.89 1.24
CA VAL A 156 -8.43 -6.63 1.78
C VAL A 156 -8.00 -5.20 1.44
N ALA A 157 -7.24 -4.57 2.33
CA ALA A 157 -6.73 -3.22 2.12
C ALA A 157 -5.88 -3.15 0.84
N GLU A 158 -6.04 -2.07 0.08
CA GLU A 158 -5.37 -1.90 -1.23
C GLU A 158 -3.84 -2.01 -1.12
N ASP A 159 -3.23 -1.39 -0.10
CA ASP A 159 -1.77 -1.47 0.11
C ASP A 159 -1.26 -2.92 0.34
N VAL A 160 -2.09 -3.79 0.94
CA VAL A 160 -1.77 -5.22 1.12
C VAL A 160 -1.91 -5.96 -0.21
N LEU A 161 -2.91 -5.60 -1.02
CA LEU A 161 -3.10 -6.16 -2.35
C LEU A 161 -1.96 -5.76 -3.30
N ASP A 162 -1.46 -4.53 -3.24
CA ASP A 162 -0.33 -4.04 -4.05
C ASP A 162 0.95 -4.85 -3.82
N VAL A 163 1.26 -5.15 -2.55
CA VAL A 163 2.39 -6.02 -2.20
C VAL A 163 2.21 -7.41 -2.81
N LEU A 164 1.01 -7.99 -2.68
CA LEU A 164 0.74 -9.32 -3.21
C LEU A 164 0.71 -9.36 -4.73
N MET A 165 0.24 -8.32 -5.41
CA MET A 165 0.30 -8.21 -6.87
C MET A 165 1.75 -8.17 -7.34
N SER A 166 2.59 -7.39 -6.65
CA SER A 166 4.02 -7.29 -6.93
C SER A 166 4.74 -8.63 -6.71
N ASP A 167 4.45 -9.33 -5.61
CA ASP A 167 5.02 -10.64 -5.35
C ASP A 167 4.52 -11.70 -6.37
N LEU A 168 3.21 -11.74 -6.65
CA LEU A 168 2.60 -12.67 -7.62
C LEU A 168 3.19 -12.50 -9.03
N ALA A 169 3.53 -11.28 -9.43
CA ALA A 169 4.19 -11.01 -10.71
C ALA A 169 5.56 -11.70 -10.85
N ASN A 170 6.19 -12.08 -9.73
CA ASN A 170 7.45 -12.82 -9.69
C ASN A 170 7.27 -14.33 -9.43
N ARG A 171 6.05 -14.86 -9.48
CA ARG A 171 5.75 -16.29 -9.34
C ARG A 171 5.69 -17.00 -10.69
N THR A 172 5.68 -18.34 -10.68
CA THR A 172 5.49 -19.11 -11.90
C THR A 172 4.17 -18.77 -12.61
N ASN A 173 4.16 -18.87 -13.93
CA ASN A 173 2.98 -18.54 -14.73
C ASN A 173 1.78 -19.44 -14.44
N ALA A 174 2.04 -20.68 -13.98
CA ALA A 174 1.01 -21.60 -13.50
C ALA A 174 0.22 -21.06 -12.29
N LEU A 175 0.82 -20.20 -11.45
CA LEU A 175 0.15 -19.49 -10.35
C LEU A 175 -0.35 -18.12 -10.79
N LYS A 176 0.53 -17.36 -11.45
CA LYS A 176 0.33 -15.97 -11.84
C LYS A 176 -0.91 -15.79 -12.71
N PHE A 177 -1.01 -16.51 -13.82
CA PHE A 177 -2.07 -16.28 -14.81
C PHE A 177 -3.46 -16.67 -14.31
N PRO A 178 -3.69 -17.85 -13.72
CA PRO A 178 -5.01 -18.17 -13.18
C PRO A 178 -5.44 -17.19 -12.08
N THR A 179 -4.50 -16.73 -11.25
CA THR A 179 -4.79 -15.77 -10.18
C THR A 179 -5.14 -14.39 -10.74
N PHE A 180 -4.38 -13.85 -11.71
CA PHE A 180 -4.74 -12.61 -12.38
C PHE A 180 -6.11 -12.70 -13.06
N LEU A 181 -6.42 -13.82 -13.71
CA LEU A 181 -7.74 -14.00 -14.35
C LEU A 181 -8.87 -14.02 -13.32
N GLN A 182 -8.65 -14.63 -12.14
CA GLN A 182 -9.61 -14.60 -11.05
C GLN A 182 -9.83 -13.18 -10.51
N ILE A 183 -8.79 -12.36 -10.43
CA ILE A 183 -8.87 -10.97 -9.99
C ILE A 183 -9.58 -10.11 -11.05
N ALA A 184 -9.14 -10.19 -12.32
CA ALA A 184 -9.67 -9.40 -13.43
C ALA A 184 -11.17 -9.62 -13.68
N ARG A 185 -11.68 -10.83 -13.44
CA ARG A 185 -13.11 -11.16 -13.55
C ARG A 185 -13.99 -10.46 -12.51
N GLN A 186 -13.42 -9.93 -11.44
CA GLN A 186 -14.14 -9.27 -10.36
C GLN A 186 -14.16 -7.76 -10.59
N GLU A 187 -15.19 -7.23 -11.26
CA GLU A 187 -15.30 -5.80 -11.62
C GLU A 187 -15.14 -4.82 -10.43
N LYS A 188 -15.42 -5.27 -9.21
CA LYS A 188 -15.30 -4.45 -7.98
C LYS A 188 -14.02 -4.67 -7.20
N HIS A 189 -13.11 -5.53 -7.69
CA HIS A 189 -11.85 -5.78 -7.03
C HIS A 189 -10.89 -4.60 -7.29
N PRO A 190 -10.20 -4.04 -6.28
CA PRO A 190 -9.30 -2.91 -6.47
C PRO A 190 -8.23 -3.17 -7.54
N MET A 191 -7.73 -4.40 -7.61
CA MET A 191 -6.72 -4.85 -8.57
C MET A 191 -7.26 -5.40 -9.91
N ALA A 192 -8.57 -5.27 -10.19
CA ALA A 192 -9.18 -5.89 -11.39
C ALA A 192 -8.54 -5.42 -12.70
N ASP A 193 -8.45 -4.10 -12.87
CA ASP A 193 -7.91 -3.48 -14.09
C ASP A 193 -6.42 -3.78 -14.24
N GLU A 194 -5.65 -3.72 -13.14
CA GLU A 194 -4.23 -4.06 -13.17
C GLU A 194 -3.98 -5.52 -13.53
N ALA A 195 -4.74 -6.47 -12.94
CA ALA A 195 -4.63 -7.88 -13.28
C ALA A 195 -4.98 -8.14 -14.76
N LYS A 196 -5.97 -7.44 -15.32
CA LYS A 196 -6.29 -7.52 -16.75
C LYS A 196 -5.15 -6.97 -17.61
N ASN A 197 -4.60 -5.80 -17.27
CA ASN A 197 -3.48 -5.19 -17.99
C ASN A 197 -2.23 -6.08 -17.97
N LEU A 198 -1.96 -6.77 -16.86
CA LEU A 198 -0.87 -7.73 -16.77
C LEU A 198 -1.13 -8.96 -17.65
N LEU A 199 -2.36 -9.49 -17.70
CA LEU A 199 -2.70 -10.57 -18.64
C LEU A 199 -2.49 -10.13 -20.10
N GLU A 200 -2.92 -8.93 -20.47
CA GLU A 200 -2.67 -8.36 -21.80
C GLU A 200 -1.19 -8.28 -22.10
N LEU A 201 -0.39 -7.80 -21.15
CA LEU A 201 1.05 -7.66 -21.29
C LEU A 201 1.76 -9.02 -21.46
N TYR A 202 1.41 -10.01 -20.66
CA TYR A 202 2.08 -11.32 -20.67
C TYR A 202 1.66 -12.18 -21.86
N LEU A 203 0.39 -12.08 -22.30
CA LEU A 203 -0.14 -12.90 -23.39
C LEU A 203 -0.06 -12.22 -24.76
N ASP A 204 0.22 -10.91 -24.81
CA ASP A 204 0.21 -10.09 -26.05
C ASP A 204 -1.13 -10.16 -26.79
N GLU A 205 -2.23 -10.24 -26.03
CA GLU A 205 -3.60 -10.37 -26.51
C GLU A 205 -4.54 -9.46 -25.72
N ASP A 206 -5.60 -8.91 -26.34
CA ASP A 206 -6.68 -8.20 -25.64
C ASP A 206 -8.02 -8.83 -26.00
N HIS A 207 -8.63 -9.51 -25.04
CA HIS A 207 -9.95 -10.14 -25.18
C HIS A 207 -11.06 -9.34 -24.51
N GLY A 208 -10.79 -8.13 -24.02
CA GLY A 208 -11.76 -7.34 -23.28
C GLY A 208 -12.33 -8.12 -22.09
N THR A 209 -13.66 -8.23 -22.04
CA THR A 209 -14.40 -9.01 -21.02
C THR A 209 -14.77 -10.42 -21.49
N ASP A 210 -14.20 -10.92 -22.60
CA ASP A 210 -14.37 -12.32 -23.01
C ASP A 210 -13.49 -13.23 -22.14
N TRP A 211 -14.03 -13.53 -20.96
CA TRP A 211 -13.35 -14.34 -19.96
C TRP A 211 -13.08 -15.78 -20.39
N ALA A 212 -13.79 -16.29 -21.39
CA ALA A 212 -13.57 -17.62 -21.94
C ALA A 212 -12.38 -17.61 -22.91
N ALA A 213 -12.24 -16.55 -23.72
CA ALA A 213 -11.06 -16.36 -24.56
C ALA A 213 -9.78 -16.23 -23.72
N TRP A 214 -9.81 -15.43 -22.65
CA TRP A 214 -8.71 -15.35 -21.67
C TRP A 214 -8.34 -16.71 -21.07
N ASP A 215 -9.34 -17.50 -20.65
CA ASP A 215 -9.15 -18.82 -20.05
C ASP A 215 -8.45 -19.79 -21.02
N ASN A 216 -8.83 -19.74 -22.30
CA ASN A 216 -8.22 -20.56 -23.34
C ASN A 216 -6.78 -20.11 -23.64
N ALA A 217 -6.55 -18.81 -23.78
CA ALA A 217 -5.21 -18.26 -24.01
C ALA A 217 -4.23 -18.68 -22.90
N ILE A 218 -4.65 -18.61 -21.63
CA ILE A 218 -3.85 -19.07 -20.50
C ILE A 218 -3.56 -20.58 -20.59
N LYS A 219 -4.56 -21.40 -20.91
CA LYS A 219 -4.37 -22.86 -21.01
C LYS A 219 -3.41 -23.24 -22.14
N ASP A 220 -3.54 -22.57 -23.28
CA ASP A 220 -2.68 -22.80 -24.45
C ASP A 220 -1.25 -22.38 -24.11
N TRP A 221 -1.07 -21.19 -23.52
CA TRP A 221 0.23 -20.73 -23.05
C TRP A 221 0.87 -21.71 -22.06
N LEU A 222 0.15 -22.13 -21.01
CA LEU A 222 0.67 -23.07 -19.99
C LEU A 222 0.95 -24.45 -20.57
N LYS A 223 0.27 -24.84 -21.64
CA LYS A 223 0.57 -26.07 -22.38
C LYS A 223 1.89 -25.92 -23.14
N GLU A 224 2.05 -24.82 -23.87
CA GLU A 224 3.27 -24.51 -24.63
C GLU A 224 4.51 -24.41 -23.73
N GLU A 225 4.38 -23.79 -22.55
CA GLU A 225 5.47 -23.71 -21.55
C GLU A 225 5.92 -25.10 -21.11
N ARG A 226 4.98 -25.99 -20.76
CA ARG A 226 5.29 -27.37 -20.36
C ARG A 226 5.89 -28.20 -21.50
N GLU A 227 5.52 -27.90 -22.74
CA GLU A 227 6.09 -28.53 -23.94
C GLU A 227 7.44 -27.92 -24.34
N GLY A 228 7.87 -26.82 -23.69
CA GLY A 228 9.12 -26.12 -23.95
C GLY A 228 9.14 -25.38 -25.29
N THR A 229 7.97 -25.11 -25.89
CA THR A 229 7.85 -24.36 -27.15
C THR A 229 7.96 -22.86 -26.94
N ILE A 230 7.70 -22.42 -25.71
CA ILE A 230 8.04 -21.10 -25.18
C ILE A 230 8.99 -21.29 -23.99
N PRO A 231 9.97 -20.39 -23.81
CA PRO A 231 10.83 -20.46 -22.64
C PRO A 231 9.98 -20.30 -21.38
N PRO A 232 10.23 -21.10 -20.31
CA PRO A 232 9.66 -20.79 -19.01
C PRO A 232 10.08 -19.37 -18.63
N ASP A 233 9.19 -18.65 -17.94
CA ASP A 233 9.49 -17.29 -17.50
C ASP A 233 10.78 -17.33 -16.65
N ASN A 234 11.86 -16.80 -17.21
CA ASN A 234 13.08 -16.60 -16.45
C ASN A 234 12.81 -15.34 -15.64
N ASN A 235 12.14 -15.48 -14.49
CA ASN A 235 11.97 -14.41 -13.52
C ASN A 235 13.29 -13.63 -13.43
N PHE A 236 13.27 -12.37 -13.87
CA PHE A 236 14.44 -11.50 -14.01
C PHE A 236 15.01 -11.08 -12.66
#